data_AF-A0A6J4R5X2-F1
#
_entry.id   AF-A0A6J4R5X2-F1
#
_cell.length_a   1.000
_cell.length_b   1.000
_cell.length_c   1.000
_cell.angle_alpha   90.00
_cell.angle_beta   90.00
_cell.angle_gamma   90.00
#
_symmetry.space_group_name_H-M   'P 1'
#
loop_
_entity.id
_entity.type
_entity.pdbx_description
1 polymer ?
#
loop_
_entity_poly.entity_id
_entity_poly.type
_entity_poly.pdbx_seq_one_letter_code
_entity_poly.pdbx_strand_id
1 'polypeptide(L)'
;MDDLFALVRTDAEELRLEFGRASIQGRGTPQDIATFRETALQGIVSNYFPFPFRVAKGGIVDSYGRRSDSVDCILVNPMHPYTIDRRENFKLIFADGVDAAIEVKPDISQRYALYRGVVARIDGEGAAQGRNDPGYARAGRESSGRVFPPSAVLHLRDEGKGGPP
;
A
#
# COMPACT_ATOMS: atom_id res chain seq x y z
N MET A 1 -11.00 -0.60 27.80
CA MET A 1 -10.29 -1.38 26.75
C MET A 1 -11.27 -1.76 25.65
N ASP A 2 -12.49 -2.16 26.01
CA ASP A 2 -13.60 -2.42 25.05
C ASP A 2 -13.94 -1.21 24.18
N ASP A 3 -13.97 0.01 24.75
CA ASP A 3 -14.25 1.23 23.99
C ASP A 3 -13.21 1.52 22.90
N LEU A 4 -11.93 1.24 23.17
CA LEU A 4 -10.86 1.39 22.17
C LEU A 4 -11.07 0.43 21.00
N PHE A 5 -11.38 -0.84 21.30
CA PHE A 5 -11.68 -1.82 20.24
C PHE A 5 -12.96 -1.48 19.49
N ALA A 6 -13.95 -0.88 20.16
CA ALA A 6 -15.17 -0.40 19.51
C ALA A 6 -14.84 0.73 18.52
N LEU A 7 -14.04 1.71 18.92
CA LEU A 7 -13.60 2.80 18.04
C LEU A 7 -12.85 2.28 16.81
N VAL A 8 -11.86 1.39 17.01
CA VAL A 8 -11.09 0.80 15.90
C VAL A 8 -11.99 0.00 14.94
N ARG A 9 -13.02 -0.68 15.46
CA ARG A 9 -14.00 -1.38 14.61
C ARG A 9 -14.85 -0.39 13.81
N THR A 10 -15.28 0.71 14.44
CA THR A 10 -16.04 1.77 13.76
C THR A 10 -15.21 2.39 12.62
N ASP A 11 -13.94 2.71 12.84
CA ASP A 11 -13.06 3.22 11.78
C ASP A 11 -12.88 2.22 10.63
N ALA A 12 -12.80 0.92 10.95
CA ALA A 12 -12.73 -0.13 9.93
C ALA A 12 -14.04 -0.25 9.13
N GLU A 13 -15.19 -0.04 9.74
CA GLU A 13 -16.48 0.03 9.06
C GLU A 13 -16.59 1.28 8.17
N GLU A 14 -16.12 2.43 8.65
CA GLU A 14 -16.06 3.66 7.85
C GLU A 14 -15.18 3.46 6.60
N LEU A 15 -14.01 2.82 6.74
CA LEU A 15 -13.17 2.48 5.58
C LEU A 15 -13.89 1.62 4.54
N ARG A 16 -14.67 0.64 5.01
CA ARG A 16 -15.46 -0.23 4.12
C ARG A 16 -16.52 0.58 3.38
N LEU A 17 -17.20 1.49 4.07
CA LEU A 17 -18.18 2.38 3.45
C LEU A 17 -17.55 3.29 2.41
N GLU A 18 -16.38 3.87 2.69
CA GLU A 18 -15.61 4.67 1.73
C GLU A 18 -15.20 3.85 0.50
N PHE A 19 -14.82 2.58 0.67
CA PHE A 19 -14.53 1.69 -0.45
C PHE A 19 -15.78 1.37 -1.29
N GLY A 20 -16.94 1.23 -0.65
CA GLY A 20 -18.24 1.12 -1.31
C GLY A 20 -18.57 2.39 -2.12
N ARG A 21 -18.40 3.57 -1.51
CA ARG A 21 -18.58 4.87 -2.17
C ARG A 21 -17.67 5.04 -3.38
N ALA A 22 -16.38 4.70 -3.25
CA ALA A 22 -15.42 4.71 -4.34
C ALA A 22 -15.89 3.87 -5.55
N SER A 23 -16.51 2.72 -5.28
CA SER A 23 -17.05 1.83 -6.32
C SER A 23 -18.25 2.42 -7.05
N ILE A 24 -19.01 3.30 -6.39
CA ILE A 24 -20.15 4.02 -6.97
C ILE A 24 -19.67 5.26 -7.73
N GLN A 25 -18.78 6.06 -7.13
CA GLN A 25 -18.28 7.32 -7.67
C GLN A 25 -17.38 7.11 -8.89
N GLY A 26 -16.46 6.14 -8.84
CA GLY A 26 -15.58 5.79 -9.96
C GLY A 26 -16.22 4.84 -10.97
N ARG A 27 -17.55 4.69 -10.96
CA ARG A 27 -18.24 3.74 -11.84
C ARG A 27 -17.94 4.08 -13.31
N GLY A 28 -17.36 3.12 -14.02
CA GLY A 28 -16.95 3.25 -15.42
C GLY A 28 -15.45 3.46 -15.63
N THR A 29 -14.70 3.77 -14.57
CA THR A 29 -13.25 4.01 -14.63
C THR A 29 -12.54 3.24 -13.49
N PRO A 30 -12.02 2.03 -13.76
CA PRO A 30 -11.31 1.23 -12.76
C PRO A 30 -10.16 1.98 -12.05
N GLN A 31 -9.53 2.91 -12.77
CA GLN A 31 -8.46 3.75 -12.26
C GLN A 31 -8.96 4.75 -11.19
N ASP A 32 -10.15 5.32 -11.37
CA ASP A 32 -10.70 6.27 -10.39
C ASP A 32 -11.15 5.52 -9.13
N ILE A 33 -11.76 4.34 -9.29
CA ILE A 33 -12.11 3.46 -8.15
C ILE A 33 -10.85 3.14 -7.33
N ALA A 34 -9.74 2.79 -7.99
CA ALA A 34 -8.47 2.54 -7.31
C ALA A 34 -8.00 3.80 -6.57
N THR A 35 -7.93 4.94 -7.27
CA THR A 35 -7.47 6.22 -6.70
C THR A 35 -8.28 6.66 -5.47
N PHE A 36 -9.61 6.49 -5.49
CA PHE A 36 -10.46 6.81 -4.34
C PHE A 36 -10.21 5.88 -3.15
N ARG A 37 -10.03 4.57 -3.39
CA ARG A 37 -9.73 3.60 -2.32
C ARG A 37 -8.34 3.83 -1.72
N GLU A 38 -7.36 4.17 -2.55
CA GLU A 38 -6.02 4.55 -2.09
C GLU A 38 -6.08 5.80 -1.20
N THR A 39 -6.84 6.82 -1.62
CA THR A 39 -7.04 8.06 -0.84
C THR A 39 -7.71 7.77 0.51
N ALA A 40 -8.76 6.95 0.53
CA ALA A 40 -9.46 6.58 1.75
C ALA A 40 -8.53 5.84 2.74
N LEU A 41 -7.70 4.91 2.24
CA LEU A 41 -6.71 4.23 3.07
C LEU A 41 -5.67 5.21 3.63
N GLN A 42 -5.11 6.08 2.79
CA GLN A 42 -4.11 7.06 3.22
C GLN A 42 -4.65 7.96 4.34
N GLY A 43 -5.93 8.35 4.27
CA GLY A 43 -6.61 9.12 5.32
C GLY A 43 -6.63 8.39 6.66
N ILE A 44 -7.05 7.13 6.69
CA ILE A 44 -7.06 6.34 7.92
C ILE A 44 -5.65 6.13 8.47
N VAL A 45 -4.67 5.77 7.63
CA VAL A 45 -3.29 5.60 8.09
C VAL A 45 -2.77 6.90 8.72
N SER A 46 -3.10 8.07 8.15
CA SER A 46 -2.69 9.38 8.67
C SER A 46 -3.31 9.69 10.04
N ASN A 47 -4.51 9.18 10.35
CA ASN A 47 -5.14 9.38 11.65
C ASN A 47 -4.44 8.59 12.77
N TYR A 48 -3.96 7.39 12.47
CA TYR A 48 -3.24 6.52 13.41
C TYR A 48 -1.75 6.84 13.51
N PHE A 49 -1.18 7.41 12.44
CA PHE A 49 0.22 7.85 12.36
C PHE A 49 0.28 9.34 11.99
N PRO A 50 -0.11 10.24 12.92
CA PRO A 50 -0.06 11.67 12.68
C PRO A 50 1.39 12.17 12.66
N PHE A 51 1.55 13.47 12.36
CA PHE A 51 2.83 14.16 12.46
C PHE A 51 3.58 13.77 13.76
N PRO A 52 4.89 13.42 13.68
CA PRO A 52 5.79 13.65 12.56
C PRO A 52 5.88 12.52 11.51
N PHE A 53 5.06 11.47 11.62
CA PHE A 53 4.92 10.52 10.52
C PHE A 53 4.25 11.19 9.33
N ARG A 54 4.54 10.68 8.12
CA ARG A 54 3.93 11.17 6.88
C ARG A 54 3.40 10.00 6.08
N VAL A 55 2.22 10.17 5.52
CA VAL A 55 1.68 9.26 4.52
C VAL A 55 1.95 9.84 3.14
N ALA A 56 2.53 9.02 2.26
CA ALA A 56 2.85 9.40 0.89
C ALA A 56 2.42 8.31 -0.10
N LYS A 57 2.34 8.68 -1.38
CA LYS A 57 2.22 7.76 -2.52
C LYS A 57 3.42 7.93 -3.43
N GLY A 58 3.94 6.89 -4.10
CA GLY A 58 4.99 7.07 -5.11
C GLY A 58 6.07 5.99 -5.10
N GLY A 59 7.15 6.23 -5.84
CA GLY A 59 8.29 5.31 -5.89
C GLY A 59 9.26 5.53 -4.72
N ILE A 60 9.76 4.44 -4.17
CA ILE A 60 10.78 4.37 -3.13
C ILE A 60 12.14 4.16 -3.80
N VAL A 61 13.16 4.87 -3.33
CA VAL A 61 14.52 4.88 -3.87
C VAL A 61 15.48 4.28 -2.85
N ASP A 62 16.32 3.34 -3.28
CA ASP A 62 17.36 2.77 -2.42
C ASP A 62 18.68 3.56 -2.49
N SER A 63 19.64 3.17 -1.66
CA SER A 63 20.98 3.77 -1.61
C SER A 63 21.83 3.54 -2.87
N TYR A 64 21.37 2.68 -3.80
CA TYR A 64 21.99 2.42 -5.10
C TYR A 64 21.33 3.21 -6.23
N GLY A 65 20.35 4.07 -5.92
CA GLY A 65 19.63 4.87 -6.90
C GLY A 65 18.57 4.10 -7.70
N ARG A 66 18.27 2.85 -7.32
CA ARG A 66 17.17 2.09 -7.93
C ARG A 66 15.85 2.59 -7.37
N ARG A 67 14.84 2.63 -8.23
CA ARG A 67 13.51 3.14 -7.88
C ARG A 67 12.46 2.05 -8.08
N SER A 68 11.59 1.92 -7.08
CA SER A 68 10.40 1.08 -7.10
C SER A 68 9.34 1.62 -8.06
N ASP A 69 8.40 0.78 -8.47
CA ASP A 69 7.13 1.28 -9.02
C ASP A 69 6.39 2.12 -7.97
N SER A 70 5.42 2.93 -8.41
CA SER A 70 4.58 3.69 -7.48
C SER A 70 3.83 2.75 -6.54
N VAL A 71 4.02 2.94 -5.24
CA VAL A 71 3.27 2.28 -4.15
C VAL A 71 2.12 3.19 -3.72
N ASP A 72 0.97 2.59 -3.46
CA ASP A 72 -0.30 3.28 -3.17
C ASP A 72 -0.31 4.07 -1.86
N CYS A 73 0.26 3.52 -0.79
CA CYS A 73 0.35 4.17 0.51
C CYS A 73 1.65 3.80 1.22
N ILE A 74 2.44 4.80 1.58
CA ILE A 74 3.75 4.67 2.19
C ILE A 74 3.73 5.41 3.52
N LEU A 75 4.02 4.71 4.60
CA LEU A 75 4.26 5.30 5.91
C LEU A 75 5.74 5.67 6.02
N VAL A 76 6.00 6.97 6.03
CA VAL A 76 7.34 7.55 6.10
C VAL A 76 7.61 7.99 7.54
N ASN A 77 8.74 7.56 8.07
CA ASN A 77 9.11 7.82 9.44
C ASN A 77 9.60 9.27 9.67
N PRO A 78 9.58 9.75 10.92
CA PRO A 78 9.97 11.12 11.26
C PRO A 78 11.43 11.47 10.92
N MET A 79 12.32 10.47 10.86
CA MET A 79 13.74 10.66 10.60
C MET A 79 14.06 10.77 9.11
N HIS A 80 13.11 10.42 8.24
CA HIS A 80 13.27 10.56 6.80
C HIS A 80 13.45 12.05 6.43
N PRO A 81 14.46 12.42 5.64
CA PRO A 81 14.69 13.81 5.25
C PRO A 81 13.47 14.41 4.51
N TYR A 82 13.25 15.72 4.63
CA TYR A 82 12.18 16.37 3.88
C TYR A 82 12.63 16.64 2.44
N THR A 83 12.30 15.71 1.54
CA THR A 83 12.76 15.65 0.14
C THR A 83 11.66 15.99 -0.88
N ILE A 84 10.64 16.73 -0.43
CA ILE A 84 9.53 17.17 -1.25
C ILE A 84 9.85 18.57 -1.78
N ASP A 85 9.73 18.77 -3.09
CA ASP A 85 9.77 20.11 -3.72
C ASP A 85 8.71 21.02 -3.08
N ARG A 86 8.98 22.33 -2.97
CA ARG A 86 8.02 23.35 -2.54
C ARG A 86 6.72 23.35 -3.34
N ARG A 87 6.70 22.80 -4.55
CA ARG A 87 5.50 22.64 -5.38
C ARG A 87 4.88 21.24 -5.33
N GLU A 88 5.37 20.35 -4.46
CA GLU A 88 4.95 18.95 -4.30
C GLU A 88 5.03 18.07 -5.57
N ASN A 89 5.59 18.60 -6.66
CA ASN A 89 5.69 17.92 -7.94
C ASN A 89 6.72 16.78 -7.93
N PHE A 90 7.69 16.87 -7.02
CA PHE A 90 8.76 15.88 -6.90
C PHE A 90 8.97 15.52 -5.44
N LYS A 91 9.00 14.21 -5.17
CA LYS A 91 9.28 13.62 -3.87
C LYS A 91 10.26 12.47 -4.03
N LEU A 92 11.34 12.49 -3.27
CA LEU A 92 12.27 11.36 -3.17
C LEU A 92 12.03 10.62 -1.87
N ILE A 93 11.40 9.46 -1.94
CA ILE A 93 11.18 8.64 -0.75
C ILE A 93 12.34 7.64 -0.68
N PHE A 94 13.20 7.76 0.32
CA PHE A 94 14.30 6.85 0.57
C PHE A 94 13.85 5.63 1.37
N ALA A 95 14.27 4.44 0.95
CA ALA A 95 13.93 3.18 1.60
C ALA A 95 14.25 3.18 3.11
N ASP A 96 15.35 3.81 3.52
CA ASP A 96 15.79 3.89 4.93
C ASP A 96 14.82 4.64 5.85
N GLY A 97 13.96 5.48 5.29
CA GLY A 97 12.98 6.27 6.04
C GLY A 97 11.54 5.81 5.85
N VAL A 98 11.32 4.61 5.29
CA VAL A 98 9.98 4.02 5.11
C VAL A 98 9.76 2.94 6.16
N ASP A 99 8.69 3.07 6.95
CA ASP A 99 8.30 2.07 7.96
C ASP A 99 7.30 1.05 7.39
N ALA A 100 6.48 1.45 6.42
CA ALA A 100 5.56 0.54 5.74
C ALA A 100 5.27 0.95 4.29
N ALA A 101 5.20 -0.03 3.40
CA ALA A 101 4.72 0.10 2.02
C ALA A 101 3.43 -0.74 1.85
N ILE A 102 2.33 -0.10 1.47
CA ILE A 102 1.00 -0.70 1.42
C ILE A 102 0.42 -0.54 0.02
N GLU A 103 0.10 -1.66 -0.61
CA GLU A 103 -0.59 -1.72 -1.90
C GLU A 103 -2.08 -1.98 -1.68
N VAL A 104 -2.94 -1.29 -2.45
CA VAL A 104 -4.40 -1.46 -2.40
C VAL A 104 -4.86 -2.22 -3.62
N LYS A 105 -5.52 -3.36 -3.42
CA LYS A 105 -6.09 -4.14 -4.53
C LYS A 105 -7.57 -4.47 -4.34
N PRO A 106 -8.37 -4.39 -5.41
CA PRO A 106 -9.80 -4.66 -5.34
C PRO A 106 -10.12 -6.15 -5.14
N ASP A 107 -9.18 -7.06 -5.39
CA ASP A 107 -9.30 -8.48 -5.12
C ASP A 107 -7.93 -9.08 -4.76
N ILE A 108 -7.86 -9.85 -3.67
CA ILE A 108 -6.66 -10.59 -3.24
C ILE A 108 -6.79 -12.10 -3.43
N SER A 109 -7.82 -12.56 -4.13
CA SER A 109 -8.03 -13.99 -4.43
C SER A 109 -6.77 -14.65 -5.00
N GLN A 110 -5.92 -13.90 -5.71
CA GLN A 110 -4.61 -14.33 -6.18
C GLN A 110 -3.47 -13.91 -5.24
N ARG A 111 -3.54 -14.27 -3.95
CA ARG A 111 -2.58 -13.87 -2.89
C ARG A 111 -1.11 -14.05 -3.25
N TYR A 112 -0.76 -15.08 -4.02
CA TYR A 112 0.64 -15.33 -4.43
C TYR A 112 1.14 -14.34 -5.49
N ALA A 113 0.34 -14.07 -6.52
CA ALA A 113 0.63 -13.04 -7.52
C ALA A 113 0.66 -11.64 -6.90
N LEU A 114 -0.19 -11.41 -5.90
CA LEU A 114 -0.29 -10.18 -5.14
C LEU A 114 0.98 -9.90 -4.31
N TYR A 115 1.42 -10.87 -3.51
CA TYR A 115 2.65 -10.74 -2.71
C TYR A 115 3.86 -10.56 -3.61
N ARG A 116 3.96 -11.34 -4.70
CA ARG A 116 5.03 -11.18 -5.69
C ARG A 116 4.96 -9.83 -6.39
N GLY A 117 3.77 -9.31 -6.66
CA GLY A 117 3.59 -7.99 -7.26
C GLY A 117 4.07 -6.87 -6.35
N VAL A 118 3.81 -6.93 -5.05
CA VAL A 118 4.26 -5.91 -4.09
C VAL A 118 5.78 -5.98 -3.87
N VAL A 119 6.32 -7.19 -3.68
CA VAL A 119 7.77 -7.38 -3.55
C VAL A 119 8.49 -6.94 -4.82
N ALA A 120 8.01 -7.34 -6.01
CA ALA A 120 8.61 -6.94 -7.28
C ALA A 120 8.56 -5.42 -7.50
N ARG A 121 7.43 -4.78 -7.16
CA ARG A 121 7.27 -3.32 -7.23
C ARG A 121 8.27 -2.62 -6.32
N ILE A 122 8.46 -3.11 -5.09
CA ILE A 122 9.39 -2.56 -4.09
C ILE A 122 10.85 -2.81 -4.48
N ASP A 123 11.17 -4.01 -4.94
CA ASP A 123 12.53 -4.44 -5.31
C ASP A 123 13.03 -3.82 -6.62
N GLY A 124 12.15 -3.16 -7.38
CA GLY A 124 12.46 -2.57 -8.70
C GLY A 124 12.62 -3.61 -9.81
N GLU A 125 12.24 -4.87 -9.57
CA GLU A 125 12.14 -5.89 -10.60
C GLU A 125 10.80 -5.71 -11.30
N GLY A 126 10.77 -4.85 -12.32
CA GLY A 126 9.59 -4.64 -13.16
C GLY A 126 8.97 -5.97 -13.54
N ALA A 127 7.65 -6.07 -13.40
CA ALA A 127 6.84 -7.28 -13.59
C ALA A 127 7.36 -8.14 -14.76
N ALA A 128 8.24 -9.11 -14.45
CA ALA A 128 8.68 -10.11 -15.40
C ALA A 128 7.49 -11.04 -15.63
N GLN A 129 6.70 -10.68 -16.63
CA GLN A 129 5.65 -11.51 -17.20
C GLN A 129 6.19 -12.92 -17.43
N GLY A 130 5.49 -13.90 -16.85
CA GLY A 130 5.57 -15.30 -17.24
C GLY A 130 6.93 -15.95 -17.00
N ARG A 131 7.09 -16.59 -15.85
CA ARG A 131 7.77 -17.88 -15.77
C ARG A 131 7.30 -18.60 -14.51
N ASN A 132 6.55 -19.68 -14.73
CA ASN A 132 6.22 -20.67 -13.72
C ASN A 132 7.55 -21.24 -13.19
N ASP A 133 7.99 -20.80 -12.02
CA ASP A 133 9.08 -21.46 -11.32
C ASP A 133 8.64 -21.74 -9.87
N PRO A 134 8.40 -23.02 -9.49
CA PRO A 134 7.85 -23.39 -8.19
C PRO A 134 8.87 -23.34 -7.04
N GLY A 135 10.08 -22.82 -7.27
CA GLY A 135 11.21 -22.92 -6.34
C GLY A 135 11.33 -21.86 -5.23
N TYR A 136 10.35 -20.98 -5.02
CA TYR A 136 10.50 -19.84 -4.10
C TYR A 136 9.58 -19.86 -2.86
N ALA A 137 9.08 -21.04 -2.49
CA ALA A 137 8.47 -21.27 -1.19
C ALA A 137 9.49 -21.92 -0.26
N ARG A 138 9.86 -21.21 0.82
CA ARG A 138 10.77 -21.63 1.90
C ARG A 138 12.27 -21.58 1.59
N ALA A 139 12.87 -20.42 1.83
CA ALA A 139 14.18 -20.35 2.47
C ALA A 139 14.42 -18.89 2.88
N GLY A 140 14.80 -18.68 4.14
CA GLY A 140 15.47 -17.44 4.49
C GLY A 140 16.66 -17.24 3.56
N ARG A 141 16.83 -16.03 3.03
CA ARG A 141 18.08 -15.63 2.38
C ARG A 141 18.40 -14.19 2.75
N GLU A 142 19.37 -14.09 3.66
CA GLU A 142 20.47 -13.16 3.49
C GLU A 142 20.99 -13.29 2.05
N SER A 143 20.82 -12.28 1.21
CA SER A 143 21.67 -12.10 0.04
C SER A 143 21.57 -10.67 -0.47
N SER A 144 22.72 -9.97 -0.40
CA SER A 144 22.97 -8.53 -0.52
C SER A 144 22.43 -7.72 0.66
N GLY A 145 23.21 -6.79 1.20
CA GLY A 145 22.79 -5.89 2.28
C GLY A 145 21.72 -4.87 1.85
N ARG A 146 20.70 -5.32 1.10
CA ARG A 146 19.49 -4.59 0.73
C ARG A 146 18.59 -4.55 1.97
N VAL A 147 18.20 -3.34 2.37
CA VAL A 147 17.12 -3.14 3.33
C VAL A 147 15.94 -2.61 2.54
N PHE A 148 14.90 -3.43 2.40
CA PHE A 148 13.61 -2.97 1.91
C PHE A 148 12.65 -2.87 3.10
N PRO A 149 11.75 -1.87 3.09
CA PRO A 149 10.84 -1.66 4.19
C PRO A 149 9.80 -2.79 4.31
N PRO A 150 9.21 -2.98 5.50
CA PRO A 150 8.07 -3.88 5.67
C PRO A 150 6.95 -3.59 4.65
N SER A 151 6.42 -4.64 4.01
CA SER A 151 5.39 -4.51 2.98
C SER A 151 4.10 -5.21 3.37
N ALA A 152 2.95 -4.58 3.11
CA ALA A 152 1.62 -5.15 3.31
C ALA A 152 0.75 -4.98 2.06
N VAL A 153 -0.25 -5.85 1.91
CA VAL A 153 -1.29 -5.66 0.88
C VAL A 153 -2.63 -5.58 1.55
N LEU A 154 -3.36 -4.51 1.28
CA LEU A 154 -4.70 -4.31 1.80
C LEU A 154 -5.75 -4.61 0.76
N HIS A 155 -6.78 -5.33 1.22
CA HIS A 155 -8.00 -5.54 0.48
C HIS A 155 -9.17 -5.69 1.43
N LEU A 156 -10.23 -4.97 1.09
CA LEU A 156 -11.51 -5.07 1.75
C LEU A 156 -12.51 -5.58 0.71
N ARG A 157 -13.11 -6.73 1.00
CA ARG A 157 -14.25 -7.23 0.22
C ARG A 157 -15.46 -6.36 0.55
N ASP A 158 -16.08 -5.84 -0.49
CA ASP A 158 -17.43 -5.31 -0.40
C ASP A 158 -18.36 -6.53 -0.34
N GLU A 159 -18.89 -6.87 0.85
CA GLU A 159 -19.86 -7.97 1.01
C GLU A 159 -21.29 -7.56 0.59
N GLY A 160 -21.42 -6.63 -0.35
CA GLY A 160 -22.68 -6.17 -0.93
C GLY A 160 -23.36 -7.15 -1.91
N LYS A 161 -23.46 -8.45 -1.59
CA LYS A 161 -24.38 -9.40 -2.27
C LYS A 161 -24.96 -10.45 -1.32
N GLY A 162 -25.69 -9.99 -0.32
CA GLY A 162 -26.78 -10.75 0.29
C GLY A 162 -28.11 -10.12 -0.14
N GLY A 163 -28.69 -10.57 -1.25
CA GLY A 163 -30.09 -10.25 -1.56
C GLY A 163 -31.02 -10.93 -0.54
N PRO A 164 -32.23 -10.39 -0.28
CA PRO A 164 -33.17 -11.04 0.64
C PRO A 164 -33.61 -12.41 0.09
N PRO A 165 -33.99 -13.35 0.98
CA PRO A 165 -34.37 -14.72 0.63
C PRO A 165 -35.60 -14.81 -0.27
#